data_AF-A0A2N8LXD5-F1
#
_entry.id   AF-A0A2N8LXD5-F1
#
_cell.length_a   1.000
_cell.length_b   1.000
_cell.length_c   1.000
_cell.angle_alpha   90.00
_cell.angle_beta   90.00
_cell.angle_gamma   90.00
#
_symmetry.space_group_name_H-M   'P 1'
#
loop_
_entity.id
_entity.type
_entity.pdbx_description
1 polymer ?
#
loop_
_entity_poly.entity_id
_entity_poly.type
_entity_poly.pdbx_seq_one_letter_code
_entity_poly.pdbx_strand_id
1 'polypeptide(L)'
;MRTGLLCVLLCWAAVSVAVTPPRPDVSMDALAASDRWQALLHINPGATLRDRHRSYVDDDNFFLSETGKEDPLAELLATHEALQLPGAQARCRFPARYRFLAQSLGWEQAGAFDHCAQYREWRAAVTASRAVLVFPAAYLNSPSSMFGHTLLRLDQGEDSAVWLSWAVNFGAVSTAQDNSFFYIYRGLAGGYPGRFALVPYVQKIQEYSHMENRDMWEYTLDLDQQELDWLIEHLWELKDINFDYYFFDENCSFRLLELVEVARPGSQLLTELRFAEVPVNTVRALDERGIISERHYRPSKAVELNNLREQLNGNQQALARRLADDPSLLTSDAFMAESASDRAIMASVAYRYLRLKYRKEERTDAVAKDSFALLTAMNQLPPVAVPETLDPEPPEKGHGTQMLAISGGQREGNQDFGELSYRLTYHDLLDNPYGFLRGAEIEGLDLTLRSTESGDAKLEDLQVVSIRSLAPRNRFIQPLSWYVDGGLERAWAGRRRLVRYLQGGAGGSWQWGNWQPYLLTSLRMENNSEFDTFVTPGAGLDAGILYRRGRWQWQAGSVGHYFTNDFYRYTSQLAVQWAVTRQHGVRASLEREGWRGDGDNEFKLQWRWYFD
;
A
#
# COMPACT_ATOMS: atom_id res chain seq x y z
N MET A 1 11.87 -60.47 77.37
CA MET A 1 11.12 -60.44 76.09
C MET A 1 10.98 -58.99 75.66
N ARG A 2 11.48 -58.65 74.45
CA ARG A 2 11.38 -57.36 73.72
C ARG A 2 12.06 -56.17 74.46
N THR A 3 12.88 -55.31 73.87
CA THR A 3 12.95 -54.67 72.55
C THR A 3 14.40 -54.19 72.30
N GLY A 4 14.87 -54.17 71.05
CA GLY A 4 16.18 -53.61 70.68
C GLY A 4 16.09 -52.95 69.31
N LEU A 5 16.35 -51.64 69.29
CA LEU A 5 16.17 -50.71 68.18
C LEU A 5 17.54 -50.10 67.84
N LEU A 6 17.76 -49.86 66.54
CA LEU A 6 18.57 -48.79 65.94
C LEU A 6 20.12 -48.84 65.98
N CYS A 7 20.70 -48.85 64.77
CA CYS A 7 21.69 -47.88 64.23
C CYS A 7 22.85 -48.54 63.46
N VAL A 8 22.62 -48.76 62.16
CA VAL A 8 23.68 -48.81 61.14
C VAL A 8 23.30 -47.76 60.11
N LEU A 9 23.98 -46.62 60.11
CA LEU A 9 24.02 -45.63 59.00
C LEU A 9 25.16 -44.66 59.30
N LEU A 10 26.38 -45.06 58.93
CA LEU A 10 27.59 -44.25 58.93
C LEU A 10 28.27 -44.54 57.59
N CYS A 11 28.07 -43.64 56.63
CA CYS A 11 28.91 -43.31 55.48
C CYS A 11 28.04 -42.61 54.43
N TRP A 12 28.67 -41.72 53.65
CA TRP A 12 28.12 -40.90 52.56
C TRP A 12 27.71 -39.47 52.95
N ALA A 13 28.71 -38.67 53.29
CA ALA A 13 28.70 -37.24 52.98
C ALA A 13 29.74 -37.00 51.86
N ALA A 14 29.31 -37.12 50.61
CA ALA A 14 30.05 -36.61 49.46
C ALA A 14 29.62 -35.15 49.26
N VAL A 15 30.57 -34.22 49.40
CA VAL A 15 30.36 -32.81 49.06
C VAL A 15 30.34 -32.73 47.54
N SER A 16 29.16 -32.67 46.94
CA SER A 16 28.99 -32.30 45.54
C SER A 16 29.29 -30.80 45.40
N VAL A 17 30.54 -30.47 45.09
CA VAL A 17 30.87 -29.15 44.53
C VAL A 17 30.20 -29.12 43.16
N ALA A 18 29.12 -28.36 43.03
CA ALA A 18 28.53 -28.04 41.74
C ALA A 18 29.56 -27.21 40.97
N VAL A 19 30.36 -27.88 40.13
CA VAL A 19 31.14 -27.21 39.09
C VAL A 19 30.11 -26.68 38.11
N THR A 20 29.88 -25.36 38.15
CA THR A 20 29.21 -24.66 37.08
C THR A 20 29.98 -24.97 35.79
N PRO A 21 29.33 -25.52 34.75
CA PRO A 21 30.03 -25.74 33.49
C PRO A 21 30.61 -24.41 33.01
N PRO A 22 31.85 -24.39 32.48
CA PRO A 22 32.38 -23.18 31.87
C PRO A 22 31.41 -22.74 30.78
N ARG A 23 30.98 -21.47 30.84
CA ARG A 23 30.16 -20.87 29.78
C ARG A 23 30.93 -21.03 28.46
N PRO A 24 30.25 -21.39 27.36
CA PRO A 24 30.91 -21.39 26.06
C PRO A 24 31.52 -20.02 25.83
N ASP A 25 32.77 -19.97 25.37
CA ASP A 25 33.44 -18.73 25.00
C ASP A 25 32.69 -18.16 23.78
N VAL A 26 31.80 -17.20 24.02
CA VAL A 26 30.92 -16.64 22.99
C VAL A 26 31.75 -15.69 22.15
N SER A 27 32.05 -16.09 20.91
CA SER A 27 32.78 -15.23 19.96
C SER A 27 31.98 -13.96 19.65
N MET A 28 32.60 -12.80 19.88
CA MET A 28 32.00 -11.50 19.52
C MET A 28 31.78 -11.38 18.01
N ASP A 29 32.67 -11.93 17.18
CA ASP A 29 32.48 -12.01 15.73
C ASP A 29 31.21 -12.79 15.36
N ALA A 30 30.97 -13.94 16.02
CA ALA A 30 29.77 -14.74 15.78
C ALA A 30 28.49 -14.02 16.23
N LEU A 31 28.55 -13.27 17.35
CA LEU A 31 27.43 -12.43 17.79
C LEU A 31 27.16 -11.28 16.82
N ALA A 32 28.22 -10.62 16.33
CA ALA A 32 28.11 -9.53 15.37
C ALA A 32 27.52 -10.01 14.03
N ALA A 33 27.79 -11.25 13.63
CA ALA A 33 27.23 -11.86 12.43
C ALA A 33 25.80 -12.41 12.62
N SER A 34 25.27 -12.44 13.84
CA SER A 34 23.95 -13.02 14.10
C SER A 34 22.81 -12.18 13.52
N ASP A 35 21.77 -12.85 13.03
CA ASP A 35 20.63 -12.20 12.36
C ASP A 35 19.97 -11.12 13.24
N ARG A 36 19.85 -11.36 14.55
CA ARG A 36 19.26 -10.37 15.48
C ARG A 36 20.11 -9.11 15.58
N TRP A 37 21.43 -9.23 15.68
CA TRP A 37 22.30 -8.06 15.76
C TRP A 37 22.29 -7.26 14.46
N GLN A 38 22.35 -7.96 13.33
CA GLN A 38 22.25 -7.36 12.00
C GLN A 38 20.90 -6.61 11.84
N ALA A 39 19.79 -7.21 12.29
CA ALA A 39 18.47 -6.57 12.26
C ALA A 39 18.39 -5.36 13.20
N LEU A 40 18.92 -5.45 14.43
CA LEU A 40 18.96 -4.32 15.37
C LEU A 40 19.77 -3.13 14.84
N LEU A 41 20.74 -3.38 13.97
CA LEU A 41 21.52 -2.34 13.29
C LEU A 41 20.93 -1.94 11.93
N HIS A 42 19.79 -2.51 11.50
CA HIS A 42 19.20 -2.29 10.16
C HIS A 42 20.21 -2.51 9.02
N ILE A 43 21.04 -3.57 9.12
CA ILE A 43 22.01 -3.88 8.07
C ILE A 43 21.29 -4.41 6.84
N ASN A 44 21.54 -3.83 5.67
CA ASN A 44 21.01 -4.29 4.41
C ASN A 44 21.60 -5.66 4.02
N PRO A 45 20.82 -6.76 4.01
CA PRO A 45 21.32 -8.08 3.61
C PRO A 45 21.34 -8.28 2.08
N GLY A 46 20.83 -7.31 1.30
CA GLY A 46 20.70 -7.37 -0.16
C GLY A 46 19.35 -6.89 -0.70
N ALA A 47 18.51 -6.28 0.13
CA ALA A 47 17.17 -5.82 -0.23
C ALA A 47 17.19 -4.69 -1.26
N THR A 48 18.15 -3.77 -1.14
CA THR A 48 18.40 -2.70 -2.11
C THR A 48 19.84 -2.77 -2.62
N LEU A 49 20.09 -2.17 -3.78
CA LEU A 49 21.45 -2.09 -4.35
C LEU A 49 22.36 -1.14 -3.58
N ARG A 50 21.76 -0.10 -2.96
CA ARG A 50 22.46 0.90 -2.15
C ARG A 50 22.70 0.36 -0.73
N ASP A 51 23.78 0.79 -0.10
CA ASP A 51 24.09 0.46 1.30
C ASP A 51 24.14 -1.05 1.61
N ARG A 52 24.39 -1.89 0.60
CA ARG A 52 24.51 -3.34 0.77
C ARG A 52 25.59 -3.68 1.81
N HIS A 53 25.24 -4.51 2.78
CA HIS A 53 26.07 -4.87 3.94
C HIS A 53 26.41 -3.70 4.87
N ARG A 54 25.66 -2.60 4.80
CA ARG A 54 25.77 -1.43 5.69
C ARG A 54 24.41 -1.16 6.32
N SER A 55 24.41 -0.41 7.42
CA SER A 55 23.16 0.03 8.03
C SER A 55 22.45 1.06 7.16
N TYR A 56 21.13 0.94 7.06
CA TYR A 56 20.27 1.97 6.47
C TYR A 56 20.08 3.20 7.37
N VAL A 57 20.54 3.17 8.62
CA VAL A 57 20.44 4.33 9.51
C VAL A 57 21.53 5.33 9.13
N ASP A 58 21.11 6.56 8.83
CA ASP A 58 22.01 7.65 8.45
C ASP A 58 22.37 8.58 9.61
N ASP A 59 21.64 8.49 10.73
CA ASP A 59 21.86 9.33 11.90
C ASP A 59 23.03 8.81 12.76
N ASP A 60 24.13 9.57 12.80
CA ASP A 60 25.30 9.24 13.63
C ASP A 60 24.97 9.05 15.11
N ASN A 61 23.88 9.66 15.60
CA ASN A 61 23.49 9.47 16.99
C ASN A 61 23.11 8.01 17.26
N PHE A 62 22.65 7.24 16.27
CA PHE A 62 22.22 5.85 16.46
C PHE A 62 23.37 4.90 16.82
N PHE A 63 24.60 5.20 16.36
CA PHE A 63 25.77 4.36 16.57
C PHE A 63 26.57 4.81 17.78
N LEU A 64 27.16 3.85 18.49
CA LEU A 64 28.11 4.09 19.58
C LEU A 64 29.57 4.07 19.08
N SER A 65 29.82 3.37 17.98
CA SER A 65 31.08 3.39 17.24
C SER A 65 31.02 4.38 16.08
N GLU A 66 32.11 5.11 15.84
CA GLU A 66 32.25 6.00 14.67
C GLU A 66 32.12 5.26 13.33
N THR A 67 32.45 3.96 13.30
CA THR A 67 32.32 3.10 12.12
C THR A 67 31.12 2.15 12.17
N GLY A 68 30.22 2.32 13.15
CA GLY A 68 29.16 1.35 13.44
C GLY A 68 28.17 1.11 12.30
N LYS A 69 28.03 2.08 11.39
CA LYS A 69 27.23 1.96 10.16
C LYS A 69 27.77 0.89 9.21
N GLU A 70 29.09 0.72 9.14
CA GLU A 70 29.77 -0.14 8.18
C GLU A 70 30.37 -1.41 8.84
N ASP A 71 30.61 -1.36 10.15
CA ASP A 71 31.24 -2.44 10.92
C ASP A 71 30.36 -2.85 12.12
N PRO A 72 29.50 -3.88 11.93
CA PRO A 72 28.65 -4.41 12.99
C PRO A 72 29.42 -4.94 14.20
N LEU A 73 30.67 -5.39 14.02
CA LEU A 73 31.50 -5.88 15.11
C LEU A 73 32.02 -4.72 15.97
N ALA A 74 32.50 -3.64 15.32
CA ALA A 74 32.91 -2.44 16.03
C ALA A 74 31.76 -1.86 16.85
N GLU A 75 30.55 -1.82 16.28
CA GLU A 75 29.35 -1.37 17.00
C GLU A 75 28.97 -2.30 18.17
N LEU A 76 29.12 -3.62 18.00
CA LEU A 76 28.85 -4.59 19.07
C LEU A 76 29.79 -4.38 20.26
N LEU A 77 31.08 -4.19 19.99
CA LEU A 77 32.10 -3.97 21.01
C LEU A 77 31.87 -2.66 21.77
N ALA A 78 31.60 -1.56 21.04
CA ALA A 78 31.27 -0.27 21.65
C ALA A 78 29.97 -0.34 22.48
N THR A 79 28.97 -1.06 21.97
CA THR A 79 27.71 -1.32 22.70
C THR A 79 27.95 -2.12 23.97
N HIS A 80 28.77 -3.16 23.92
CA HIS A 80 29.14 -3.94 25.11
C HIS A 80 29.84 -3.07 26.16
N GLU A 81 30.80 -2.26 25.75
CA GLU A 81 31.51 -1.35 26.67
C GLU A 81 30.58 -0.33 27.33
N ALA A 82 29.63 0.24 26.56
CA ALA A 82 28.70 1.23 27.06
C ALA A 82 27.62 0.65 28.00
N LEU A 83 27.23 -0.61 27.81
CA LEU A 83 26.11 -1.24 28.50
C LEU A 83 26.52 -2.13 29.68
N GLN A 84 27.78 -2.57 29.76
CA GLN A 84 28.22 -3.56 30.75
C GLN A 84 28.01 -3.17 32.20
N LEU A 85 28.25 -1.91 32.54
CA LEU A 85 28.19 -1.48 33.93
C LEU A 85 26.73 -1.38 34.42
N PRO A 86 26.40 -1.94 35.59
CA PRO A 86 25.11 -1.72 36.25
C PRO A 86 24.80 -0.22 36.38
N GLY A 87 23.59 0.19 35.99
CA GLY A 87 23.17 1.59 36.08
C GLY A 87 23.74 2.51 34.99
N ALA A 88 24.41 1.98 33.96
CA ALA A 88 24.90 2.78 32.84
C ALA A 88 23.75 3.53 32.14
N GLN A 89 23.95 4.83 31.85
CA GLN A 89 22.95 5.66 31.19
C GLN A 89 22.62 5.18 29.77
N ALA A 90 23.59 4.57 29.08
CA ALA A 90 23.39 3.99 27.76
C ALA A 90 22.31 2.88 27.74
N ARG A 91 22.08 2.16 28.86
CA ARG A 91 20.98 1.19 28.96
C ARG A 91 19.61 1.83 28.81
N CYS A 92 19.45 3.09 29.23
CA CYS A 92 18.19 3.82 29.10
C CYS A 92 17.90 4.22 27.66
N ARG A 93 18.94 4.25 26.81
CA ARG A 93 18.82 4.53 25.38
C ARG A 93 18.64 3.26 24.56
N PHE A 94 19.36 2.19 24.92
CA PHE A 94 19.44 0.96 24.14
C PHE A 94 18.94 -0.29 24.90
N PRO A 95 17.65 -0.36 25.27
CA PRO A 95 17.09 -1.52 25.99
C PRO A 95 17.10 -2.81 25.16
N ALA A 96 16.86 -2.77 23.85
CA ALA A 96 16.86 -3.95 23.00
C ALA A 96 18.30 -4.46 22.79
N ARG A 97 19.26 -3.56 22.52
CA ARG A 97 20.68 -3.96 22.44
C ARG A 97 21.21 -4.49 23.78
N TYR A 98 20.78 -3.90 24.89
CA TYR A 98 21.07 -4.44 26.23
C TYR A 98 20.51 -5.86 26.34
N ARG A 99 19.23 -6.08 26.02
CA ARG A 99 18.61 -7.40 26.07
C ARG A 99 19.38 -8.43 25.24
N PHE A 100 19.79 -8.05 24.03
CA PHE A 100 20.58 -8.92 23.15
C PHE A 100 21.87 -9.37 23.80
N LEU A 101 22.72 -8.42 24.21
CA LEU A 101 23.98 -8.76 24.88
C LEU A 101 23.75 -9.48 26.21
N ALA A 102 22.75 -9.06 27.00
CA ALA A 102 22.37 -9.63 28.28
C ALA A 102 22.13 -11.14 28.16
N GLN A 103 21.32 -11.53 27.19
CA GLN A 103 20.97 -12.92 26.91
C GLN A 103 22.15 -13.68 26.29
N SER A 104 22.88 -13.08 25.35
CA SER A 104 23.99 -13.72 24.66
C SER A 104 25.19 -14.01 25.56
N LEU A 105 25.49 -13.14 26.53
CA LEU A 105 26.66 -13.25 27.42
C LEU A 105 26.30 -13.77 28.83
N GLY A 106 25.00 -13.93 29.14
CA GLY A 106 24.51 -14.51 30.40
C GLY A 106 24.72 -13.61 31.61
N TRP A 107 24.50 -12.31 31.47
CA TRP A 107 24.75 -11.29 32.50
C TRP A 107 23.49 -10.46 32.77
N GLU A 108 22.33 -11.09 32.58
CA GLU A 108 21.03 -10.51 32.88
C GLU A 108 20.95 -10.05 34.33
N GLN A 109 20.50 -8.81 34.52
CA GLN A 109 20.37 -8.19 35.82
C GLN A 109 18.91 -7.82 36.10
N ALA A 110 18.40 -8.24 37.26
CA ALA A 110 17.11 -7.75 37.74
C ALA A 110 17.17 -6.23 38.00
N GLY A 111 16.14 -5.50 37.58
CA GLY A 111 16.12 -4.04 37.74
C GLY A 111 17.13 -3.29 36.87
N ALA A 112 17.59 -3.88 35.75
CA ALA A 112 18.58 -3.28 34.85
C ALA A 112 18.22 -1.87 34.33
N PHE A 113 16.94 -1.51 34.39
CA PHE A 113 16.38 -0.25 33.94
C PHE A 113 15.74 0.59 35.06
N ASP A 114 15.94 0.25 36.34
CA ASP A 114 15.29 0.94 37.47
C ASP A 114 15.61 2.45 37.50
N HIS A 115 16.83 2.82 37.08
CA HIS A 115 17.30 4.20 36.93
C HIS A 115 16.76 4.92 35.69
N CYS A 116 16.16 4.20 34.74
CA CYS A 116 15.67 4.73 33.46
C CYS A 116 14.21 5.18 33.55
N ALA A 117 13.95 6.26 34.30
CA ALA A 117 12.58 6.73 34.57
C ALA A 117 11.73 6.94 33.30
N GLN A 118 12.27 7.62 32.28
CA GLN A 118 11.55 7.91 31.03
C GLN A 118 11.22 6.64 30.24
N TYR A 119 12.18 5.72 30.12
CA TYR A 119 11.97 4.46 29.43
C TYR A 119 10.90 3.61 30.15
N ARG A 120 10.96 3.54 31.49
CA ARG A 120 9.97 2.79 32.28
C ARG A 120 8.56 3.36 32.16
N GLU A 121 8.42 4.69 32.20
CA GLU A 121 7.13 5.36 31.99
C GLU A 121 6.59 5.08 30.58
N TRP A 122 7.44 5.22 29.56
CA TRP A 122 7.07 4.94 28.17
C TRP A 122 6.67 3.48 27.95
N ARG A 123 7.48 2.53 28.44
CA ARG A 123 7.24 1.09 28.28
C ARG A 123 5.97 0.63 28.98
N ALA A 124 5.61 1.28 30.10
CA ALA A 124 4.33 1.03 30.79
C ALA A 124 3.12 1.55 30.01
N ALA A 125 3.28 2.63 29.24
CA ALA A 125 2.21 3.19 28.40
C ALA A 125 2.09 2.49 27.03
N VAL A 126 3.20 1.95 26.52
CA VAL A 126 3.29 1.25 25.23
C VAL A 126 3.44 -0.24 25.49
N THR A 127 2.30 -0.89 25.65
CA THR A 127 2.18 -2.36 25.72
C THR A 127 1.48 -2.88 24.47
N ALA A 128 1.71 -4.14 24.14
CA ALA A 128 0.97 -4.83 23.10
C ALA A 128 0.88 -6.33 23.41
N SER A 129 -0.29 -6.91 23.16
CA SER A 129 -0.52 -8.36 23.14
C SER A 129 -0.69 -8.89 21.72
N ARG A 130 -0.83 -8.01 20.73
CA ARG A 130 -1.02 -8.36 19.32
C ARG A 130 -0.53 -7.23 18.43
N ALA A 131 0.10 -7.59 17.32
CA ALA A 131 0.46 -6.67 16.24
C ALA A 131 -0.41 -6.93 15.01
N VAL A 132 -0.88 -5.86 14.38
CA VAL A 132 -1.74 -5.92 13.20
C VAL A 132 -1.18 -4.98 12.13
N LEU A 133 -0.77 -5.52 10.99
CA LEU A 133 -0.42 -4.69 9.84
C LEU A 133 -1.71 -4.18 9.20
N VAL A 134 -1.86 -2.86 9.12
CA VAL A 134 -3.01 -2.22 8.47
C VAL A 134 -2.57 -1.70 7.10
N PHE A 135 -3.30 -2.08 6.06
CA PHE A 135 -3.11 -1.65 4.68
C PHE A 135 -4.34 -0.90 4.19
N PRO A 136 -4.32 0.44 4.19
CA PRO A 136 -5.32 1.22 3.48
C PRO A 136 -5.10 1.14 1.98
N ALA A 137 -6.17 0.79 1.25
CA ALA A 137 -6.11 0.56 -0.20
C ALA A 137 -5.73 1.84 -0.98
N ALA A 138 -5.31 1.62 -2.22
CA ALA A 138 -4.94 2.65 -3.20
C ALA A 138 -5.97 3.78 -3.33
N TYR A 139 -5.50 5.03 -3.37
CA TYR A 139 -6.34 6.22 -3.59
C TYR A 139 -5.75 7.13 -4.64
N LEU A 140 -6.29 7.00 -5.86
CA LEU A 140 -5.81 7.70 -7.05
C LEU A 140 -5.85 9.23 -6.92
N ASN A 141 -6.80 9.78 -6.16
CA ASN A 141 -6.99 11.23 -6.05
C ASN A 141 -5.99 11.93 -5.11
N SER A 142 -4.99 11.20 -4.58
CA SER A 142 -3.88 11.79 -3.82
C SER A 142 -2.56 11.11 -4.20
N PRO A 143 -1.62 11.82 -4.87
CA PRO A 143 -0.34 11.27 -5.32
C PRO A 143 0.44 10.51 -4.24
N SER A 144 0.49 11.05 -3.01
CA SER A 144 1.18 10.47 -1.85
C SER A 144 0.58 9.15 -1.33
N SER A 145 -0.51 8.68 -1.93
CA SER A 145 -1.36 7.59 -1.43
C SER A 145 -1.87 6.68 -2.56
N MET A 146 -1.41 6.92 -3.78
CA MET A 146 -1.86 6.22 -4.98
C MET A 146 -1.63 4.71 -4.90
N PHE A 147 -0.53 4.28 -4.29
CA PHE A 147 -0.16 2.88 -4.15
C PHE A 147 -0.66 2.23 -2.85
N GLY A 148 -1.46 2.97 -2.05
CA GLY A 148 -1.76 2.61 -0.67
C GLY A 148 -0.62 3.00 0.26
N HIS A 149 -0.68 2.55 1.51
CA HIS A 149 0.43 2.61 2.46
C HIS A 149 0.23 1.52 3.52
N THR A 150 1.22 1.29 4.36
CA THR A 150 1.09 0.39 5.51
C THR A 150 1.45 1.11 6.81
N LEU A 151 0.86 0.62 7.90
CA LEU A 151 1.21 1.01 9.27
C LEU A 151 1.04 -0.21 10.18
N LEU A 152 1.77 -0.25 11.28
CA LEU A 152 1.65 -1.33 12.26
C LEU A 152 0.82 -0.84 13.45
N ARG A 153 -0.27 -1.54 13.76
CA ARG A 153 -1.11 -1.30 14.93
C ARG A 153 -0.72 -2.26 16.04
N LEU A 154 -0.54 -1.72 17.24
CA LEU A 154 -0.23 -2.46 18.46
C LEU A 154 -1.44 -2.43 19.40
N ASP A 155 -2.07 -3.59 19.61
CA ASP A 155 -3.27 -3.75 20.42
C ASP A 155 -2.89 -4.17 21.85
N GLN A 156 -3.52 -3.56 22.87
CA GLN A 156 -3.20 -3.79 24.29
C GLN A 156 -3.96 -4.97 24.94
N GLY A 157 -4.88 -5.62 24.22
CA GLY A 157 -5.67 -6.77 24.69
C GLY A 157 -6.73 -7.21 23.67
N GLU A 158 -7.31 -8.42 23.85
CA GLU A 158 -8.32 -8.98 22.95
C GLU A 158 -9.59 -8.12 22.83
N ASP A 159 -10.05 -7.56 23.96
CA ASP A 159 -11.22 -6.66 24.06
C ASP A 159 -10.84 -5.16 24.08
N SER A 160 -9.54 -4.83 23.90
CA SER A 160 -9.13 -3.43 23.89
C SER A 160 -9.78 -2.74 22.70
N ALA A 161 -10.67 -1.78 22.98
CA ALA A 161 -11.35 -1.04 21.95
C ALA A 161 -10.26 -0.41 21.07
N VAL A 162 -10.24 -0.76 19.78
CA VAL A 162 -9.29 -0.32 18.73
C VAL A 162 -8.85 1.16 18.86
N TRP A 163 -9.69 2.00 19.47
CA TRP A 163 -9.43 3.38 19.87
C TRP A 163 -8.24 3.61 20.82
N LEU A 164 -7.83 2.62 21.62
CA LEU A 164 -6.71 2.68 22.56
C LEU A 164 -5.41 2.12 21.97
N SER A 165 -5.45 1.53 20.79
CA SER A 165 -4.28 0.96 20.13
C SER A 165 -3.30 2.06 19.69
N TRP A 166 -2.02 1.70 19.65
CA TRP A 166 -0.98 2.55 19.09
C TRP A 166 -0.77 2.23 17.61
N ALA A 167 -0.49 3.25 16.81
CA ALA A 167 -0.09 3.12 15.42
C ALA A 167 1.37 3.55 15.27
N VAL A 168 2.18 2.62 14.77
CA VAL A 168 3.55 2.84 14.34
C VAL A 168 3.51 3.20 12.87
N ASN A 169 3.95 4.42 12.55
CA ASN A 169 4.10 4.88 11.17
C ASN A 169 5.53 5.34 10.92
N PHE A 170 5.97 5.21 9.68
CA PHE A 170 7.21 5.82 9.20
C PHE A 170 6.85 6.82 8.11
N GLY A 171 7.45 8.01 8.15
CA GLY A 171 7.18 9.04 7.15
C GLY A 171 8.21 10.14 7.15
N ALA A 172 8.27 10.87 6.02
CA ALA A 172 9.10 12.05 5.88
C ALA A 172 8.65 13.16 6.84
N VAL A 173 9.59 13.77 7.54
CA VAL A 173 9.35 14.97 8.33
C VAL A 173 9.39 16.18 7.41
N SER A 174 8.22 16.64 6.96
CA SER A 174 8.12 17.88 6.17
C SER A 174 7.99 19.10 7.06
N THR A 175 8.51 20.24 6.60
CA THR A 175 8.24 21.53 7.24
C THR A 175 7.04 22.19 6.56
N ALA A 176 6.26 23.00 7.29
CA ALA A 176 5.02 23.63 6.80
C ALA A 176 5.18 24.58 5.58
N GLN A 177 6.39 24.71 5.04
CA GLN A 177 6.76 25.56 3.90
C GLN A 177 7.02 24.79 2.59
N ASP A 178 6.91 23.46 2.59
CA ASP A 178 7.19 22.66 1.40
C ASP A 178 5.99 22.63 0.42
N ASN A 179 6.13 23.34 -0.71
CA ASN A 179 5.21 23.25 -1.85
C ASN A 179 5.13 21.79 -2.36
N SER A 180 3.91 21.28 -2.57
CA SER A 180 3.64 19.86 -2.87
C SER A 180 4.36 19.29 -4.11
N PHE A 181 4.78 20.13 -5.06
CA PHE A 181 5.56 19.71 -6.23
C PHE A 181 7.05 19.49 -5.91
N PHE A 182 7.62 20.32 -5.02
CA PHE A 182 9.02 20.20 -4.59
C PHE A 182 9.22 19.00 -3.66
N TYR A 183 8.18 18.67 -2.89
CA TYR A 183 8.09 17.47 -2.05
C TYR A 183 8.24 16.18 -2.87
N ILE A 184 7.58 16.08 -4.03
CA ILE A 184 7.68 14.90 -4.90
C ILE A 184 9.10 14.78 -5.48
N TYR A 185 9.65 15.84 -6.08
CA TYR A 185 11.00 15.79 -6.67
C TYR A 185 12.09 15.46 -5.64
N ARG A 186 12.01 16.01 -4.42
CA ARG A 186 12.97 15.69 -3.35
C ARG A 186 12.79 14.29 -2.78
N GLY A 187 11.55 13.81 -2.63
CA GLY A 187 11.27 12.43 -2.21
C GLY A 187 11.73 11.39 -3.22
N LEU A 188 11.79 11.74 -4.52
CA LEU A 188 12.38 10.90 -5.58
C LEU A 188 13.92 10.80 -5.49
N ALA A 189 14.57 11.72 -4.78
CA ALA A 189 16.02 11.80 -4.66
C ALA A 189 16.56 11.58 -3.24
N GLY A 190 15.71 11.14 -2.29
CA GLY A 190 16.13 10.86 -0.90
C GLY A 190 16.23 12.07 0.02
N GLY A 191 15.71 13.22 -0.38
CA GLY A 191 16.04 14.50 0.23
C GLY A 191 15.31 14.85 1.54
N TYR A 192 14.63 13.90 2.19
CA TYR A 192 13.88 14.15 3.43
C TYR A 192 14.28 13.17 4.54
N PRO A 193 14.44 13.65 5.80
CA PRO A 193 14.59 12.77 6.94
C PRO A 193 13.27 12.03 7.20
N GLY A 194 13.32 10.71 7.16
CA GLY A 194 12.26 9.82 7.61
C GLY A 194 12.42 9.46 9.08
N ARG A 195 11.30 9.37 9.80
CA ARG A 195 11.28 8.95 11.22
C ARG A 195 10.14 8.00 11.52
N PHE A 196 10.36 7.11 12.48
CA PHE A 196 9.28 6.39 13.13
C PHE A 196 8.53 7.32 14.09
N ALA A 197 7.20 7.22 14.06
CA ALA A 197 6.33 7.90 14.99
C ALA A 197 5.33 6.90 15.58
N LEU A 198 4.99 7.13 16.84
CA LEU A 198 3.97 6.37 17.56
C LEU A 198 2.81 7.30 17.88
N VAL A 199 1.66 7.07 17.26
CA VAL A 199 0.47 7.93 17.38
C VAL A 199 -0.76 7.12 17.80
N PRO A 200 -1.75 7.71 18.49
CA PRO A 200 -2.98 7.00 18.79
C PRO A 200 -3.73 6.58 17.50
N TYR A 201 -4.08 5.29 17.37
CA TYR A 201 -4.68 4.75 16.13
C TYR A 201 -6.04 5.37 15.80
N VAL A 202 -6.78 5.86 16.80
CA VAL A 202 -8.03 6.63 16.62
C VAL A 202 -7.88 7.77 15.60
N GLN A 203 -6.75 8.48 15.62
CA GLN A 203 -6.51 9.60 14.71
C GLN A 203 -6.39 9.09 13.26
N LYS A 204 -5.73 7.94 13.07
CA LYS A 204 -5.54 7.30 11.77
C LYS A 204 -6.81 6.69 11.19
N ILE A 205 -7.67 6.08 12.02
CA ILE A 205 -8.99 5.62 11.56
C ILE A 205 -9.84 6.79 11.06
N GLN A 206 -9.86 7.92 11.78
CA GLN A 206 -10.63 9.09 11.38
C GLN A 206 -10.12 9.65 10.05
N GLU A 207 -8.80 9.74 9.87
CA GLU A 207 -8.17 10.14 8.62
C GLU A 207 -8.59 9.21 7.45
N TYR A 208 -8.25 7.93 7.51
CA TYR A 208 -8.39 7.04 6.35
C TYR A 208 -9.82 6.60 6.06
N SER A 209 -10.58 6.27 7.11
CA SER A 209 -11.94 5.77 6.92
C SER A 209 -12.95 6.88 6.73
N HIS A 210 -12.84 7.98 7.47
CA HIS A 210 -13.85 9.04 7.44
C HIS A 210 -13.51 10.15 6.45
N MET A 211 -12.27 10.62 6.37
CA MET A 211 -11.91 11.71 5.46
C MET A 211 -11.61 11.20 4.05
N GLU A 212 -10.75 10.19 3.96
CA GLU A 212 -10.27 9.68 2.68
C GLU A 212 -11.24 8.68 2.03
N ASN A 213 -12.08 8.03 2.84
CA ASN A 213 -13.10 7.09 2.39
C ASN A 213 -12.48 5.92 1.60
N ARG A 214 -11.52 5.23 2.23
CA ARG A 214 -10.81 4.09 1.66
C ARG A 214 -11.16 2.79 2.37
N ASP A 215 -11.11 1.72 1.60
CA ASP A 215 -11.16 0.37 2.15
C ASP A 215 -9.83 0.07 2.83
N MET A 216 -9.85 -0.78 3.85
CA MET A 216 -8.65 -1.16 4.59
C MET A 216 -8.64 -2.67 4.84
N TRP A 217 -7.45 -3.24 4.82
CA TRP A 217 -7.20 -4.61 5.25
C TRP A 217 -6.37 -4.59 6.53
N GLU A 218 -6.79 -5.37 7.51
CA GLU A 218 -6.10 -5.55 8.78
C GLU A 218 -5.60 -6.99 8.85
N TYR A 219 -4.28 -7.16 8.96
CA TYR A 219 -3.60 -8.45 8.95
C TYR A 219 -2.99 -8.69 10.33
N THR A 220 -3.56 -9.63 11.10
CA THR A 220 -2.97 -10.02 12.38
C THR A 220 -1.66 -10.74 12.12
N LEU A 221 -0.59 -10.28 12.75
CA LEU A 221 0.72 -10.94 12.68
C LEU A 221 0.80 -12.00 13.78
N ASP A 222 1.22 -13.19 13.40
CA ASP A 222 1.54 -14.30 14.30
C ASP A 222 2.89 -14.02 14.96
N LEU A 223 2.93 -13.08 15.91
CA LEU A 223 4.10 -12.76 16.73
C LEU A 223 3.83 -13.12 18.19
N ASP A 224 4.75 -13.82 18.83
CA ASP A 224 4.63 -14.11 20.25
C ASP A 224 4.97 -12.87 21.12
N GLN A 225 4.73 -12.96 22.44
CA GLN A 225 4.97 -11.84 23.33
C GLN A 225 6.46 -11.42 23.38
N GLN A 226 7.39 -12.36 23.26
CA GLN A 226 8.82 -12.03 23.27
C GLN A 226 9.23 -11.28 22.01
N GLU A 227 8.69 -11.67 20.85
CA GLU A 227 8.87 -11.02 19.56
C GLU A 227 8.25 -9.61 19.57
N LEU A 228 7.05 -9.44 20.13
CA LEU A 228 6.44 -8.13 20.32
C LEU A 228 7.27 -7.24 21.25
N ASP A 229 7.81 -7.80 22.33
CA ASP A 229 8.65 -7.05 23.26
C ASP A 229 9.95 -6.58 22.57
N TRP A 230 10.56 -7.40 21.71
CA TRP A 230 11.72 -7.00 20.89
C TRP A 230 11.38 -5.79 20.00
N LEU A 231 10.24 -5.84 19.32
CA LEU A 231 9.77 -4.76 18.46
C LEU A 231 9.57 -3.46 19.26
N ILE A 232 8.87 -3.53 20.39
CA ILE A 232 8.56 -2.36 21.22
C ILE A 232 9.84 -1.78 21.83
N GLU A 233 10.73 -2.61 22.36
CA GLU A 233 12.01 -2.16 22.92
C GLU A 233 12.85 -1.44 21.87
N HIS A 234 12.88 -1.95 20.65
CA HIS A 234 13.66 -1.33 19.58
C HIS A 234 13.00 -0.05 19.03
N LEU A 235 11.67 0.06 19.04
CA LEU A 235 10.97 1.31 18.71
C LEU A 235 11.41 2.47 19.64
N TRP A 236 11.73 2.19 20.90
CA TRP A 236 12.30 3.19 21.80
C TRP A 236 13.70 3.64 21.35
N GLU A 237 14.54 2.71 20.88
CA GLU A 237 15.89 3.01 20.39
C GLU A 237 15.88 3.87 19.12
N LEU A 238 14.83 3.70 18.30
CA LEU A 238 14.62 4.43 17.05
C LEU A 238 13.94 5.80 17.25
N LYS A 239 13.57 6.14 18.49
CA LYS A 239 12.97 7.43 18.79
C LYS A 239 13.93 8.57 18.40
N ASP A 240 13.41 9.50 17.58
CA ASP A 240 14.14 10.67 17.07
C ASP A 240 15.35 10.35 16.16
N ILE A 241 15.50 9.10 15.71
CA ILE A 241 16.54 8.67 14.75
C ILE A 241 16.09 8.93 13.32
N ASN A 242 16.96 9.56 12.52
CA ASN A 242 16.72 9.83 11.10
C ASN A 242 17.17 8.68 10.21
N PHE A 243 16.39 8.46 9.16
CA PHE A 243 16.70 7.63 8.00
C PHE A 243 16.56 8.49 6.74
N ASP A 244 17.32 8.23 5.68
CA ASP A 244 16.98 8.78 4.37
C ASP A 244 15.61 8.21 3.91
N TYR A 245 14.73 9.08 3.44
CA TYR A 245 13.42 8.69 2.91
C TYR A 245 13.41 8.75 1.38
N TYR A 246 13.29 7.59 0.74
CA TYR A 246 13.03 7.47 -0.70
C TYR A 246 11.57 7.07 -0.93
N PHE A 247 10.96 7.57 -2.01
CA PHE A 247 9.56 7.29 -2.32
C PHE A 247 9.36 5.90 -2.95
N PHE A 248 10.28 5.50 -3.83
CA PHE A 248 10.18 4.24 -4.57
C PHE A 248 10.82 3.07 -3.84
N ASP A 249 11.93 3.27 -3.13
CA ASP A 249 12.60 2.30 -2.25
C ASP A 249 12.65 2.84 -0.81
N GLU A 250 12.94 2.01 0.20
CA GLU A 250 13.14 2.44 1.60
C GLU A 250 12.00 3.28 2.24
N ASN A 251 10.79 3.13 1.70
CA ASN A 251 9.61 3.87 2.14
C ASN A 251 8.96 3.26 3.40
N CYS A 252 7.80 3.79 3.80
CA CYS A 252 7.10 3.36 5.01
C CYS A 252 6.82 1.86 5.09
N SER A 253 6.57 1.19 3.97
CA SER A 253 6.29 -0.23 3.95
C SER A 253 7.55 -1.07 4.13
N PHE A 254 8.65 -0.64 3.52
CA PHE A 254 9.98 -1.23 3.71
C PHE A 254 10.42 -1.16 5.17
N ARG A 255 10.32 0.02 5.80
CA ARG A 255 10.74 0.24 7.19
C ARG A 255 9.95 -0.58 8.21
N LEU A 256 8.70 -0.94 7.89
CA LEU A 256 7.92 -1.85 8.75
C LEU A 256 8.39 -3.30 8.65
N LEU A 257 8.87 -3.75 7.48
CA LEU A 257 9.48 -5.07 7.34
C LEU A 257 10.73 -5.21 8.20
N GLU A 258 11.56 -4.15 8.28
CA GLU A 258 12.73 -4.12 9.18
C GLU A 258 12.34 -4.32 10.65
N LEU A 259 11.26 -3.68 11.11
CA LEU A 259 10.77 -3.88 12.48
C LEU A 259 10.29 -5.31 12.73
N VAL A 260 9.66 -5.94 11.73
CA VAL A 260 9.24 -7.35 11.84
C VAL A 260 10.46 -8.27 11.86
N GLU A 261 11.50 -7.99 11.07
CA GLU A 261 12.77 -8.74 11.11
C GLU A 261 13.48 -8.57 12.47
N VAL A 262 13.40 -7.39 13.09
CA VAL A 262 13.87 -7.18 14.47
C VAL A 262 13.07 -8.01 15.47
N ALA A 263 11.76 -8.22 15.26
CA ALA A 263 10.92 -9.05 16.12
C ALA A 263 11.21 -10.55 15.92
N ARG A 264 11.32 -10.99 14.66
CA ARG A 264 11.55 -12.38 14.21
C ARG A 264 12.70 -12.42 13.20
N PRO A 265 13.96 -12.48 13.66
CA PRO A 265 15.12 -12.50 12.79
C PRO A 265 15.18 -13.82 12.02
N GLY A 266 15.73 -13.74 10.81
CA GLY A 266 15.82 -14.90 9.92
C GLY A 266 14.50 -15.20 9.20
N SER A 267 13.53 -14.28 9.25
CA SER A 267 12.31 -14.37 8.45
C SER A 267 12.58 -14.08 6.97
N GLN A 268 13.76 -13.55 6.65
CA GLN A 268 14.23 -13.31 5.28
C GLN A 268 13.33 -12.33 4.52
N LEU A 269 12.65 -11.40 5.20
CA LEU A 269 11.74 -10.43 4.55
C LEU A 269 12.50 -9.47 3.61
N LEU A 270 13.78 -9.27 3.88
CA LEU A 270 14.65 -8.28 3.24
C LEU A 270 15.78 -8.90 2.39
N THR A 271 15.78 -10.21 2.11
CA THR A 271 16.88 -10.85 1.36
C THR A 271 16.73 -10.77 -0.16
N GLU A 272 15.52 -10.48 -0.65
CA GLU A 272 15.21 -10.37 -2.08
C GLU A 272 15.36 -8.92 -2.55
N LEU A 273 15.88 -8.74 -3.76
CA LEU A 273 16.11 -7.42 -4.33
C LEU A 273 14.76 -6.73 -4.66
N ARG A 274 14.56 -5.55 -4.08
CA ARG A 274 13.35 -4.73 -4.18
C ARG A 274 13.68 -3.42 -4.91
N PHE A 275 13.47 -3.39 -6.22
CA PHE A 275 13.71 -2.20 -7.04
C PHE A 275 12.72 -1.06 -6.75
N ALA A 276 11.49 -1.41 -6.37
CA ALA A 276 10.48 -0.48 -5.90
C ALA A 276 9.62 -1.19 -4.84
N GLU A 277 9.46 -0.61 -3.66
CA GLU A 277 8.61 -1.14 -2.61
C GLU A 277 7.19 -0.60 -2.75
N VAL A 278 6.30 -1.43 -3.27
CA VAL A 278 4.86 -1.14 -3.26
C VAL A 278 4.25 -1.73 -1.98
N PRO A 279 3.38 -1.01 -1.25
CA PRO A 279 2.86 -1.47 0.04
C PRO A 279 2.16 -2.85 0.02
N VAL A 280 1.60 -3.29 -1.12
CA VAL A 280 1.05 -4.65 -1.26
C VAL A 280 2.13 -5.75 -1.25
N ASN A 281 3.34 -5.46 -1.75
CA ASN A 281 4.44 -6.41 -1.78
C ASN A 281 4.93 -6.72 -0.36
N THR A 282 4.88 -5.73 0.54
CA THR A 282 5.09 -5.93 1.98
C THR A 282 4.07 -6.91 2.58
N VAL A 283 2.77 -6.75 2.28
CA VAL A 283 1.73 -7.67 2.76
C VAL A 283 1.97 -9.08 2.20
N ARG A 284 2.29 -9.18 0.90
CA ARG A 284 2.55 -10.47 0.24
C ARG A 284 3.79 -11.17 0.82
N ALA A 285 4.85 -10.43 1.11
CA ALA A 285 6.08 -10.97 1.70
C ALA A 285 5.80 -11.60 3.09
N LEU A 286 4.97 -10.95 3.91
CA LEU A 286 4.54 -11.48 5.21
C LEU A 286 3.63 -12.70 5.07
N ASP A 287 2.70 -12.69 4.10
CA ASP A 287 1.82 -13.83 3.81
C ASP A 287 2.61 -15.07 3.38
N GLU A 288 3.54 -14.90 2.44
CA GLU A 288 4.33 -16.00 1.87
C GLU A 288 5.28 -16.64 2.89
N ARG A 289 5.66 -15.90 3.93
CA ARG A 289 6.45 -16.40 5.08
C ARG A 289 5.59 -16.92 6.23
N GLY A 290 4.27 -16.94 6.08
CA GLY A 290 3.34 -17.45 7.08
C GLY A 290 3.26 -16.58 8.35
N ILE A 291 3.64 -15.31 8.28
CA ILE A 291 3.59 -14.38 9.42
C ILE A 291 2.17 -13.83 9.63
N ILE A 292 1.30 -13.89 8.62
CA ILE A 292 -0.10 -13.45 8.74
C ILE A 292 -0.98 -14.61 9.23
N SER A 293 -1.57 -14.47 10.42
CA SER A 293 -2.51 -15.45 10.98
C SER A 293 -3.96 -15.20 10.60
N GLU A 294 -4.39 -13.94 10.57
CA GLU A 294 -5.78 -13.55 10.30
C GLU A 294 -5.87 -12.35 9.35
N ARG A 295 -7.02 -12.24 8.66
CA ARG A 295 -7.34 -11.16 7.73
C ARG A 295 -8.70 -10.60 8.07
N HIS A 296 -8.78 -9.28 8.18
CA HIS A 296 -10.03 -8.58 8.42
C HIS A 296 -10.19 -7.43 7.43
N TYR A 297 -11.27 -7.47 6.64
CA TYR A 297 -11.60 -6.42 5.68
C TYR A 297 -12.51 -5.37 6.33
N ARG A 298 -12.12 -4.10 6.20
CA ARG A 298 -12.88 -2.96 6.69
C ARG A 298 -13.31 -2.08 5.52
N PRO A 299 -14.59 -2.10 5.13
CA PRO A 299 -15.07 -1.33 3.99
C PRO A 299 -15.03 0.18 4.26
N SER A 300 -14.86 0.96 3.19
CA SER A 300 -15.04 2.41 3.21
C SER A 300 -16.50 2.80 3.48
N LYS A 301 -16.73 4.06 3.87
CA LYS A 301 -18.09 4.58 4.07
C LYS A 301 -18.91 4.61 2.78
N ALA A 302 -18.26 4.72 1.61
CA ALA A 302 -18.89 4.57 0.31
C ALA A 302 -19.33 3.13 0.03
N VAL A 303 -18.52 2.12 0.37
CA VAL A 303 -18.89 0.71 0.24
C VAL A 303 -20.02 0.37 1.20
N GLU A 304 -19.94 0.79 2.47
CA GLU A 304 -21.04 0.63 3.44
C GLU A 304 -22.37 1.25 2.93
N LEU A 305 -22.30 2.46 2.36
CA LEU A 305 -23.45 3.12 1.74
C LEU A 305 -23.97 2.35 0.53
N ASN A 306 -23.07 1.80 -0.31
CA ASN A 306 -23.46 1.05 -1.49
C ASN A 306 -24.15 -0.28 -1.12
N ASN A 307 -23.62 -1.03 -0.15
CA ASN A 307 -24.21 -2.28 0.34
C ASN A 307 -25.63 -2.06 0.90
N LEU A 308 -25.88 -0.93 1.56
CA LEU A 308 -27.23 -0.55 2.01
C LEU A 308 -28.13 -0.14 0.83
N ARG A 309 -27.61 0.68 -0.09
CA ARG A 309 -28.35 1.18 -1.25
C ARG A 309 -28.86 0.04 -2.14
N GLU A 310 -28.08 -1.03 -2.30
CA GLU A 310 -28.43 -2.18 -3.14
C GLU A 310 -29.62 -3.00 -2.62
N GLN A 311 -30.00 -2.83 -1.35
CA GLN A 311 -31.23 -3.41 -0.79
C GLN A 311 -32.50 -2.63 -1.20
N LEU A 312 -32.35 -1.41 -1.71
CA LEU A 312 -33.45 -0.54 -2.10
C LEU A 312 -33.71 -0.59 -3.61
N ASN A 313 -34.98 -0.55 -3.99
CA ASN A 313 -35.37 -0.37 -5.39
C ASN A 313 -35.11 1.08 -5.89
N GLY A 314 -35.29 1.32 -7.19
CA GLY A 314 -35.00 2.63 -7.80
C GLY A 314 -35.76 3.82 -7.19
N ASN A 315 -37.04 3.64 -6.84
CA ASN A 315 -37.89 4.68 -6.25
C ASN A 315 -37.47 4.97 -4.80
N GLN A 316 -37.25 3.92 -4.02
CA GLN A 316 -36.75 4.02 -2.64
C GLN A 316 -35.39 4.73 -2.60
N GLN A 317 -34.46 4.37 -3.49
CA GLN A 317 -33.16 5.04 -3.59
C GLN A 317 -33.31 6.54 -3.94
N ALA A 318 -34.24 6.90 -4.83
CA ALA A 318 -34.49 8.29 -5.18
C ALA A 318 -35.05 9.09 -3.99
N LEU A 319 -35.99 8.49 -3.22
CA LEU A 319 -36.54 9.13 -2.02
C LEU A 319 -35.50 9.21 -0.90
N ALA A 320 -34.69 8.17 -0.67
CA ALA A 320 -33.58 8.18 0.29
C ALA A 320 -32.52 9.25 -0.05
N ARG A 321 -32.20 9.44 -1.33
CA ARG A 321 -31.32 10.52 -1.77
C ARG A 321 -31.92 11.89 -1.44
N ARG A 322 -33.22 12.10 -1.68
CA ARG A 322 -33.91 13.36 -1.36
C ARG A 322 -34.01 13.61 0.14
N LEU A 323 -34.27 12.58 0.94
CA LEU A 323 -34.30 12.64 2.41
C LEU A 323 -33.01 13.20 3.00
N ALA A 324 -31.86 12.96 2.35
CA ALA A 324 -30.58 13.50 2.78
C ALA A 324 -30.46 15.02 2.58
N ASP A 325 -31.15 15.60 1.59
CA ASP A 325 -31.17 17.06 1.37
C ASP A 325 -32.40 17.71 2.03
N ASP A 326 -33.47 16.94 2.31
CA ASP A 326 -34.71 17.41 2.95
C ASP A 326 -35.31 16.32 3.86
N PRO A 327 -34.96 16.30 5.16
CA PRO A 327 -35.51 15.34 6.11
C PRO A 327 -37.00 15.50 6.41
N SER A 328 -37.66 16.58 5.97
CA SER A 328 -39.12 16.73 6.14
C SER A 328 -39.92 15.65 5.39
N LEU A 329 -39.30 15.02 4.39
CA LEU A 329 -39.88 13.91 3.64
C LEU A 329 -40.07 12.64 4.48
N LEU A 330 -39.53 12.55 5.70
CA LEU A 330 -39.76 11.45 6.64
C LEU A 330 -41.24 11.29 7.02
N THR A 331 -42.07 12.32 6.85
CA THR A 331 -43.52 12.26 7.08
C THR A 331 -44.34 12.25 5.80
N SER A 332 -43.70 12.13 4.63
CA SER A 332 -44.39 12.11 3.35
C SER A 332 -45.17 10.80 3.14
N ASP A 333 -46.30 10.86 2.43
CA ASP A 333 -47.09 9.67 2.10
C ASP A 333 -46.27 8.60 1.39
N ALA A 334 -45.36 9.02 0.49
CA ALA A 334 -44.46 8.13 -0.23
C ALA A 334 -43.51 7.37 0.71
N PHE A 335 -42.98 8.02 1.75
CA PHE A 335 -42.15 7.35 2.74
C PHE A 335 -42.98 6.45 3.65
N MET A 336 -44.16 6.92 4.08
CA MET A 336 -45.04 6.20 5.00
C MET A 336 -45.70 4.96 4.36
N ALA A 337 -45.80 4.92 3.03
CA ALA A 337 -46.28 3.76 2.28
C ALA A 337 -45.29 2.59 2.24
N GLU A 338 -43.99 2.83 2.48
CA GLU A 338 -42.95 1.81 2.50
C GLU A 338 -42.99 0.98 3.81
N SER A 339 -42.45 -0.24 3.77
CA SER A 339 -42.39 -1.08 4.97
C SER A 339 -41.52 -0.46 6.06
N ALA A 340 -41.72 -0.83 7.33
CA ALA A 340 -40.89 -0.32 8.43
C ALA A 340 -39.40 -0.62 8.23
N SER A 341 -39.07 -1.78 7.63
CA SER A 341 -37.71 -2.17 7.28
C SER A 341 -37.14 -1.28 6.17
N ASP A 342 -37.88 -1.06 5.09
CA ASP A 342 -37.44 -0.23 3.97
C ASP A 342 -37.24 1.23 4.41
N ARG A 343 -38.16 1.77 5.21
CA ARG A 343 -38.02 3.10 5.82
C ARG A 343 -36.74 3.21 6.65
N ALA A 344 -36.39 2.18 7.41
CA ALA A 344 -35.17 2.15 8.21
C ALA A 344 -33.90 2.17 7.34
N ILE A 345 -33.89 1.37 6.26
CA ILE A 345 -32.78 1.34 5.30
C ILE A 345 -32.68 2.69 4.58
N MET A 346 -33.80 3.27 4.15
CA MET A 346 -33.83 4.57 3.48
C MET A 346 -33.30 5.70 4.38
N ALA A 347 -33.72 5.75 5.65
CA ALA A 347 -33.20 6.72 6.62
C ALA A 347 -31.70 6.52 6.87
N SER A 348 -31.24 5.27 6.98
CA SER A 348 -29.83 4.92 7.15
C SER A 348 -28.97 5.32 5.94
N VAL A 349 -29.47 5.08 4.72
CA VAL A 349 -28.84 5.50 3.46
C VAL A 349 -28.76 7.02 3.39
N ALA A 350 -29.84 7.72 3.71
CA ALA A 350 -29.89 9.19 3.71
C ALA A 350 -28.87 9.79 4.69
N TYR A 351 -28.85 9.31 5.94
CA TYR A 351 -27.92 9.77 6.98
C TYR A 351 -26.45 9.53 6.60
N ARG A 352 -26.14 8.32 6.13
CA ARG A 352 -24.77 7.94 5.73
C ARG A 352 -24.31 8.72 4.50
N TYR A 353 -25.19 8.94 3.53
CA TYR A 353 -24.89 9.78 2.38
C TYR A 353 -24.63 11.24 2.79
N LEU A 354 -25.46 11.81 3.67
CA LEU A 354 -25.27 13.16 4.19
C LEU A 354 -23.89 13.30 4.86
N ARG A 355 -23.53 12.34 5.70
CA ARG A 355 -22.20 12.27 6.36
C ARG A 355 -21.06 12.15 5.34
N LEU A 356 -21.23 11.35 4.29
CA LEU A 356 -20.22 11.17 3.25
C LEU A 356 -20.05 12.44 2.39
N LYS A 357 -21.13 13.14 2.09
CA LYS A 357 -21.17 14.39 1.30
C LYS A 357 -20.38 15.49 2.00
N TYR A 358 -20.66 15.73 3.29
CA TYR A 358 -20.05 16.81 4.08
C TYR A 358 -18.82 16.37 4.88
N ARG A 359 -18.15 15.26 4.52
CA ARG A 359 -17.04 14.72 5.31
C ARG A 359 -15.79 15.62 5.35
N LYS A 360 -15.57 16.44 4.31
CA LYS A 360 -14.41 17.33 4.18
C LYS A 360 -14.73 18.80 4.51
N GLU A 361 -15.98 19.10 4.84
CA GLU A 361 -16.47 20.46 5.06
C GLU A 361 -16.74 20.69 6.55
N GLU A 362 -16.68 21.94 7.00
CA GLU A 362 -17.12 22.30 8.35
C GLU A 362 -18.63 22.06 8.49
N ARG A 363 -19.02 21.51 9.64
CA ARG A 363 -20.42 21.17 9.90
C ARG A 363 -21.23 22.44 10.17
N THR A 364 -22.04 22.85 9.20
CA THR A 364 -23.00 23.95 9.36
C THR A 364 -24.18 23.56 10.25
N ASP A 365 -24.86 24.54 10.85
CA ASP A 365 -26.05 24.31 11.68
C ASP A 365 -27.17 23.59 10.92
N ALA A 366 -27.34 23.90 9.63
CA ALA A 366 -28.30 23.24 8.76
C ALA A 366 -28.00 21.74 8.62
N VAL A 367 -26.75 21.38 8.26
CA VAL A 367 -26.31 19.99 8.15
C VAL A 367 -26.41 19.27 9.50
N ALA A 368 -26.13 19.98 10.61
CA ALA A 368 -26.26 19.43 11.95
C ALA A 368 -27.71 19.09 12.30
N LYS A 369 -28.65 19.98 11.99
CA LYS A 369 -30.08 19.78 12.17
C LYS A 369 -30.59 18.63 11.32
N ASP A 370 -30.21 18.57 10.04
CA ASP A 370 -30.66 17.52 9.13
C ASP A 370 -30.11 16.15 9.55
N SER A 371 -28.83 16.11 9.93
CA SER A 371 -28.21 14.90 10.49
C SER A 371 -28.92 14.43 11.76
N PHE A 372 -29.31 15.37 12.63
CA PHE A 372 -30.03 15.04 13.86
C PHE A 372 -31.43 14.47 13.56
N ALA A 373 -32.19 15.07 12.63
CA ALA A 373 -33.51 14.58 12.23
C ALA A 373 -33.45 13.15 11.67
N LEU A 374 -32.48 12.88 10.78
CA LEU A 374 -32.28 11.54 10.24
C LEU A 374 -31.84 10.54 11.30
N LEU A 375 -30.96 10.94 12.23
CA LEU A 375 -30.55 10.10 13.35
C LEU A 375 -31.71 9.80 14.31
N THR A 376 -32.58 10.78 14.59
CA THR A 376 -33.80 10.56 15.39
C THR A 376 -34.70 9.54 14.70
N ALA A 377 -34.91 9.64 13.39
CA ALA A 377 -35.69 8.66 12.64
C ALA A 377 -35.07 7.25 12.71
N MET A 378 -33.74 7.13 12.54
CA MET A 378 -33.03 5.86 12.68
C MET A 378 -33.21 5.23 14.06
N ASN A 379 -33.22 6.03 15.14
CA ASN A 379 -33.44 5.53 16.50
C ASN A 379 -34.89 5.08 16.77
N GLN A 380 -35.86 5.56 15.99
CA GLN A 380 -37.28 5.19 16.11
C GLN A 380 -37.68 4.01 15.21
N LEU A 381 -36.87 3.72 14.20
CA LEU A 381 -37.09 2.65 13.24
C LEU A 381 -36.33 1.38 13.67
N PRO A 382 -36.68 0.20 13.11
CA PRO A 382 -35.93 -1.03 13.36
C PRO A 382 -34.43 -0.86 13.07
N PRO A 383 -33.53 -1.48 13.86
CA PRO A 383 -32.09 -1.37 13.65
C PRO A 383 -31.69 -1.98 12.30
N VAL A 384 -30.80 -1.30 11.59
CA VAL A 384 -30.29 -1.74 10.27
C VAL A 384 -28.82 -2.11 10.41
N ALA A 385 -28.51 -3.39 10.18
CA ALA A 385 -27.14 -3.85 10.00
C ALA A 385 -26.66 -3.45 8.59
N VAL A 386 -25.42 -2.99 8.48
CA VAL A 386 -24.77 -2.85 7.16
C VAL A 386 -24.39 -4.25 6.69
N PRO A 387 -24.83 -4.68 5.49
CA PRO A 387 -24.39 -5.95 4.96
C PRO A 387 -22.88 -6.00 4.81
N GLU A 388 -22.29 -7.11 5.24
CA GLU A 388 -20.89 -7.40 4.97
C GLU A 388 -20.64 -7.44 3.47
N THR A 389 -19.43 -7.06 3.07
CA THR A 389 -19.03 -7.15 1.67
C THR A 389 -18.75 -8.62 1.38
N LEU A 390 -19.46 -9.18 0.40
CA LEU A 390 -19.27 -10.58 -0.01
C LEU A 390 -17.94 -10.72 -0.74
N ASP A 391 -17.17 -11.73 -0.36
CA ASP A 391 -15.89 -12.13 -0.97
C ASP A 391 -14.96 -10.93 -1.29
N PRO A 392 -14.57 -10.12 -0.29
CA PRO A 392 -13.64 -9.02 -0.53
C PRO A 392 -12.34 -9.58 -1.10
N GLU A 393 -11.76 -8.90 -2.09
CA GLU A 393 -10.61 -9.38 -2.85
C GLU A 393 -9.31 -8.91 -2.16
N PRO A 394 -8.59 -9.77 -1.42
CA PRO A 394 -7.39 -9.38 -0.70
C PRO A 394 -6.25 -8.99 -1.66
N PRO A 395 -5.58 -7.84 -1.44
CA PRO A 395 -4.61 -7.29 -2.37
C PRO A 395 -3.39 -8.19 -2.57
N GLU A 396 -2.94 -8.92 -1.55
CA GLU A 396 -1.79 -9.82 -1.65
C GLU A 396 -2.04 -11.05 -2.55
N LYS A 397 -3.32 -11.36 -2.81
CA LYS A 397 -3.73 -12.44 -3.71
C LYS A 397 -3.85 -11.98 -5.18
N GLY A 398 -3.67 -10.68 -5.45
CA GLY A 398 -3.51 -10.16 -6.80
C GLY A 398 -2.23 -10.64 -7.48
N HIS A 399 -2.12 -10.38 -8.78
CA HIS A 399 -0.89 -10.63 -9.53
C HIS A 399 0.28 -9.75 -9.06
N GLY A 400 1.48 -10.10 -9.49
CA GLY A 400 2.70 -9.35 -9.20
C GLY A 400 2.67 -7.94 -9.81
N THR A 401 3.35 -7.00 -9.17
CA THR A 401 3.27 -5.58 -9.50
C THR A 401 4.13 -5.18 -10.70
N GLN A 402 5.18 -5.95 -10.98
CA GLN A 402 6.00 -5.87 -12.19
C GLN A 402 5.45 -6.78 -13.29
N MET A 403 5.78 -6.47 -14.55
CA MET A 403 5.36 -7.27 -15.69
C MET A 403 6.48 -7.36 -16.74
N LEU A 404 6.72 -8.56 -17.24
CA LEU A 404 7.51 -8.82 -18.44
C LEU A 404 6.61 -9.47 -19.49
N ALA A 405 6.72 -9.03 -20.74
CA ALA A 405 5.93 -9.55 -21.84
C ALA A 405 6.76 -9.82 -23.08
N ILE A 406 6.39 -10.87 -23.78
CA ILE A 406 6.85 -11.16 -25.14
C ILE A 406 5.63 -11.12 -26.04
N SER A 407 5.70 -10.37 -27.14
CA SER A 407 4.62 -10.26 -28.10
C SER A 407 5.10 -10.49 -29.53
N GLY A 408 4.15 -10.90 -30.37
CA GLY A 408 4.31 -10.99 -31.81
C GLY A 408 3.04 -10.51 -32.48
N GLY A 409 3.19 -9.89 -33.64
CA GLY A 409 2.06 -9.27 -34.33
C GLY A 409 2.38 -8.89 -35.76
N GLN A 410 1.39 -8.29 -36.39
CA GLN A 410 1.47 -7.81 -37.76
C GLN A 410 0.84 -6.43 -37.86
N ARG A 411 1.55 -5.49 -38.49
CA ARG A 411 1.06 -4.16 -38.85
C ARG A 411 0.76 -4.12 -40.35
N GLU A 412 -0.30 -3.42 -40.74
CA GLU A 412 -0.78 -3.26 -42.13
C GLU A 412 -1.04 -4.59 -42.89
N GLY A 413 -1.10 -5.73 -42.19
CA GLY A 413 -1.32 -7.04 -42.80
C GLY A 413 -0.11 -7.65 -43.50
N ASN A 414 1.07 -7.01 -43.42
CA ASN A 414 2.28 -7.49 -44.10
C ASN A 414 3.62 -7.13 -43.43
N GLN A 415 3.62 -6.39 -42.30
CA GLN A 415 4.83 -6.07 -41.55
C GLN A 415 4.81 -6.85 -40.23
N ASP A 416 5.52 -7.97 -40.19
CA ASP A 416 5.62 -8.78 -38.99
C ASP A 416 6.59 -8.15 -37.98
N PHE A 417 6.27 -8.25 -36.70
CA PHE A 417 7.11 -7.74 -35.61
C PHE A 417 7.10 -8.63 -34.38
N GLY A 418 8.17 -8.50 -33.59
CA GLY A 418 8.25 -9.02 -32.22
C GLY A 418 8.54 -7.90 -31.24
N GLU A 419 8.01 -8.00 -30.02
CA GLU A 419 8.30 -7.04 -28.94
C GLU A 419 8.70 -7.72 -27.64
N LEU A 420 9.52 -6.99 -26.88
CA LEU A 420 9.78 -7.22 -25.48
C LEU A 420 9.26 -5.99 -24.71
N SER A 421 8.36 -6.24 -23.76
CA SER A 421 7.82 -5.19 -22.88
C SER A 421 8.19 -5.45 -21.43
N TYR A 422 8.53 -4.39 -20.71
CA TYR A 422 8.77 -4.41 -19.26
C TYR A 422 8.03 -3.26 -18.59
N ARG A 423 7.32 -3.56 -17.51
CA ARG A 423 6.66 -2.57 -16.66
C ARG A 423 7.12 -2.70 -15.22
N LEU A 424 7.60 -1.60 -14.65
CA LEU A 424 8.12 -1.58 -13.27
C LEU A 424 7.01 -1.62 -12.21
N THR A 425 5.87 -0.97 -12.46
CA THR A 425 4.71 -0.99 -11.55
C THR A 425 3.50 -0.48 -12.31
N TYR A 426 2.24 -0.69 -11.94
CA TYR A 426 1.67 -1.54 -10.89
C TYR A 426 0.62 -2.48 -11.52
N HIS A 427 -0.30 -1.92 -12.32
CA HIS A 427 -1.44 -2.63 -12.89
C HIS A 427 -2.08 -1.81 -14.03
N ASP A 428 -2.35 -2.42 -15.18
CA ASP A 428 -3.12 -1.78 -16.27
C ASP A 428 -4.62 -2.10 -16.23
N LEU A 429 -5.41 -1.35 -17.00
CA LEU A 429 -6.87 -1.47 -17.00
C LEU A 429 -7.43 -2.86 -17.40
N LEU A 430 -6.65 -3.67 -18.11
CA LEU A 430 -7.03 -4.99 -18.64
C LEU A 430 -6.39 -6.15 -17.90
N ASP A 431 -5.41 -5.91 -17.04
CA ASP A 431 -4.84 -6.91 -16.15
C ASP A 431 -5.93 -7.50 -15.23
N ASN A 432 -5.65 -8.65 -14.60
CA ASN A 432 -6.63 -9.30 -13.73
C ASN A 432 -6.94 -8.39 -12.52
N PRO A 433 -8.17 -7.87 -12.36
CA PRO A 433 -8.46 -6.85 -11.36
C PRO A 433 -8.52 -7.41 -9.93
N TYR A 434 -8.42 -8.73 -9.74
CA TYR A 434 -8.51 -9.36 -8.42
C TYR A 434 -7.40 -8.84 -7.49
N GLY A 435 -7.80 -8.23 -6.37
CA GLY A 435 -6.88 -7.60 -5.40
C GLY A 435 -6.45 -6.17 -5.78
N PHE A 436 -6.97 -5.62 -6.88
CA PHE A 436 -6.70 -4.26 -7.35
C PHE A 436 -7.98 -3.42 -7.39
N LEU A 437 -7.84 -2.10 -7.31
CA LEU A 437 -9.00 -1.21 -7.39
C LEU A 437 -9.64 -1.29 -8.79
N ARG A 438 -10.91 -1.66 -8.87
CA ARG A 438 -11.61 -1.78 -10.15
C ARG A 438 -11.73 -0.42 -10.86
N GLY A 439 -11.47 -0.43 -12.16
CA GLY A 439 -11.44 0.78 -12.99
C GLY A 439 -10.24 1.70 -12.72
N ALA A 440 -9.20 1.21 -12.02
CA ALA A 440 -7.93 1.90 -11.85
C ALA A 440 -6.87 1.36 -12.80
N GLU A 441 -6.00 2.24 -13.27
CA GLU A 441 -4.73 1.94 -13.91
C GLU A 441 -3.67 2.81 -13.25
N ILE A 442 -2.55 2.20 -12.90
CA ILE A 442 -1.38 2.90 -12.41
C ILE A 442 -0.18 2.19 -13.02
N GLU A 443 0.48 2.85 -13.95
CA GLU A 443 1.69 2.37 -14.59
C GLU A 443 2.80 3.39 -14.38
N GLY A 444 3.93 2.91 -13.88
CA GLY A 444 5.18 3.65 -13.78
C GLY A 444 6.23 2.89 -14.57
N LEU A 445 6.86 3.58 -15.53
CA LEU A 445 7.87 3.03 -16.42
C LEU A 445 7.42 1.72 -17.11
N ASP A 446 6.65 1.85 -18.19
CA ASP A 446 6.39 0.79 -19.17
C ASP A 446 7.27 1.04 -20.40
N LEU A 447 8.12 0.09 -20.75
CA LEU A 447 9.06 0.13 -21.86
C LEU A 447 8.72 -0.98 -22.85
N THR A 448 8.51 -0.63 -24.11
CA THR A 448 8.35 -1.59 -25.20
C THR A 448 9.43 -1.39 -26.27
N LEU A 449 10.18 -2.46 -26.54
CA LEU A 449 11.15 -2.56 -27.63
C LEU A 449 10.57 -3.43 -28.74
N ARG A 450 10.55 -2.91 -29.98
CA ARG A 450 10.01 -3.61 -31.15
C ARG A 450 11.08 -3.83 -32.21
N SER A 451 11.12 -5.03 -32.79
CA SER A 451 11.89 -5.34 -34.00
C SER A 451 10.94 -5.82 -35.11
N THR A 452 11.11 -5.30 -36.32
CA THR A 452 10.34 -5.64 -37.53
C THR A 452 11.25 -6.40 -38.50
N GLU A 453 10.77 -7.50 -39.11
CA GLU A 453 11.43 -8.32 -40.15
C GLU A 453 12.92 -8.02 -40.45
N SER A 454 13.82 -8.37 -39.50
CA SER A 454 15.30 -8.26 -39.58
C SER A 454 15.94 -6.88 -39.27
N GLY A 455 15.18 -5.91 -38.78
CA GLY A 455 15.70 -4.63 -38.31
C GLY A 455 16.12 -4.65 -36.84
N ASP A 456 17.00 -3.72 -36.46
CA ASP A 456 17.38 -3.52 -35.06
C ASP A 456 16.16 -3.24 -34.18
N ALA A 457 16.18 -3.75 -32.94
CA ALA A 457 15.18 -3.42 -31.95
C ALA A 457 15.19 -1.91 -31.67
N LYS A 458 14.03 -1.29 -31.76
CA LYS A 458 13.84 0.14 -31.55
C LYS A 458 12.88 0.35 -30.39
N LEU A 459 13.08 1.47 -29.69
CA LEU A 459 12.09 1.96 -28.75
C LEU A 459 10.80 2.24 -29.50
N GLU A 460 9.75 1.52 -29.12
CA GLU A 460 8.39 1.65 -29.67
C GLU A 460 7.55 2.56 -28.77
N ASP A 461 7.62 2.32 -27.47
CA ASP A 461 6.88 3.05 -26.44
C ASP A 461 7.68 3.08 -25.13
N LEU A 462 7.66 4.22 -24.44
CA LEU A 462 8.13 4.42 -23.08
C LEU A 462 7.12 5.31 -22.34
N GLN A 463 6.21 4.70 -21.60
CA GLN A 463 5.30 5.41 -20.70
C GLN A 463 5.98 5.60 -19.35
N VAL A 464 6.32 6.84 -19.01
CA VAL A 464 6.94 7.14 -17.71
C VAL A 464 5.89 7.08 -16.61
N VAL A 465 4.69 7.58 -16.91
CA VAL A 465 3.52 7.56 -16.02
C VAL A 465 2.26 7.38 -16.86
N SER A 466 1.40 6.45 -16.46
CA SER A 466 0.01 6.33 -16.92
C SER A 466 -0.88 6.13 -15.69
N ILE A 467 -1.88 6.98 -15.54
CA ILE A 467 -2.81 6.91 -14.41
C ILE A 467 -4.20 7.12 -14.95
N ARG A 468 -5.09 6.16 -14.69
CA ARG A 468 -6.51 6.26 -15.07
C ARG A 468 -7.40 5.89 -13.89
N SER A 469 -8.40 6.74 -13.62
CA SER A 469 -9.44 6.48 -12.62
C SER A 469 -10.82 6.53 -13.28
N LEU A 470 -11.43 5.36 -13.46
CA LEU A 470 -12.77 5.18 -14.04
C LEU A 470 -13.81 4.82 -12.98
N ALA A 471 -13.72 5.38 -11.77
CA ALA A 471 -14.67 5.09 -10.70
C ALA A 471 -16.13 5.32 -11.17
N PRO A 472 -17.01 4.31 -11.06
CA PRO A 472 -18.34 4.40 -11.66
C PRO A 472 -19.26 5.34 -10.89
N ARG A 473 -20.03 6.13 -11.63
CA ARG A 473 -21.02 7.07 -11.09
C ARG A 473 -22.33 6.36 -10.79
N ASN A 474 -22.95 6.70 -9.67
CA ASN A 474 -24.31 6.29 -9.32
C ASN A 474 -25.14 7.48 -8.81
N ARG A 475 -26.36 7.22 -8.32
CA ARG A 475 -27.30 8.27 -7.87
C ARG A 475 -26.81 9.07 -6.64
N PHE A 476 -25.91 8.49 -5.84
CA PHE A 476 -25.38 9.08 -4.62
C PHE A 476 -23.95 9.58 -4.84
N ILE A 477 -23.09 8.75 -5.42
CA ILE A 477 -21.65 9.00 -5.57
C ILE A 477 -21.34 9.28 -7.03
N GLN A 478 -20.85 10.49 -7.31
CA GLN A 478 -20.60 11.01 -8.65
C GLN A 478 -19.13 11.44 -8.81
N PRO A 479 -18.16 10.53 -8.69
CA PRO A 479 -16.74 10.86 -8.79
C PRO A 479 -16.40 11.32 -10.21
N LEU A 480 -15.45 12.25 -10.31
CA LEU A 480 -14.86 12.62 -11.59
C LEU A 480 -13.98 11.45 -12.06
N SER A 481 -14.22 10.93 -13.26
CA SER A 481 -13.27 10.03 -13.91
C SER A 481 -12.22 10.88 -14.61
N TRP A 482 -10.96 10.46 -14.56
CA TRP A 482 -9.85 11.23 -15.11
C TRP A 482 -8.67 10.34 -15.46
N TYR A 483 -7.76 10.87 -16.26
CA TYR A 483 -6.49 10.22 -16.55
C TYR A 483 -5.39 11.22 -16.89
N VAL A 484 -4.14 10.77 -16.75
CA VAL A 484 -2.94 11.47 -17.19
C VAL A 484 -1.88 10.47 -17.61
N ASP A 485 -1.35 10.66 -18.81
CA ASP A 485 -0.37 9.77 -19.43
C ASP A 485 0.76 10.62 -20.01
N GLY A 486 2.01 10.18 -19.84
CA GLY A 486 3.17 10.91 -20.33
C GLY A 486 4.34 10.01 -20.66
N GLY A 487 4.95 10.24 -21.82
CA GLY A 487 5.96 9.34 -22.33
C GLY A 487 6.51 9.66 -23.70
N LEU A 488 7.11 8.63 -24.30
CA LEU A 488 7.60 8.59 -25.67
C LEU A 488 6.86 7.49 -26.41
N GLU A 489 6.18 7.79 -27.52
CA GLU A 489 5.52 6.76 -28.32
C GLU A 489 5.92 6.91 -29.80
N ARG A 490 5.91 5.82 -30.56
CA ARG A 490 5.99 5.91 -32.02
C ARG A 490 4.60 6.15 -32.61
N ALA A 491 4.35 7.38 -33.02
CA ALA A 491 3.08 7.79 -33.61
C ALA A 491 3.25 8.31 -35.04
N TRP A 492 2.16 8.29 -35.80
CA TRP A 492 2.08 8.88 -37.12
C TRP A 492 1.92 10.40 -37.06
N ALA A 493 2.73 11.09 -37.86
CA ALA A 493 2.63 12.52 -38.15
C ALA A 493 3.29 12.81 -39.51
N GLY A 494 2.75 12.24 -40.59
CA GLY A 494 3.33 12.26 -41.93
C GLY A 494 4.38 11.17 -42.15
N ARG A 495 5.17 10.85 -41.12
CA ARG A 495 5.93 9.60 -41.00
C ARG A 495 5.87 9.09 -39.58
N ARG A 496 6.02 7.78 -39.40
CA ARG A 496 6.02 7.16 -38.08
C ARG A 496 7.36 7.35 -37.37
N ARG A 497 7.35 7.99 -36.21
CA ARG A 497 8.56 8.20 -35.41
C ARG A 497 8.24 8.42 -33.94
N LEU A 498 9.28 8.41 -33.13
CA LEU A 498 9.18 8.68 -31.70
C LEU A 498 8.77 10.14 -31.46
N VAL A 499 7.72 10.33 -30.68
CA VAL A 499 7.19 11.64 -30.26
C VAL A 499 7.16 11.70 -28.74
N ARG A 500 7.34 12.90 -28.19
CA ARG A 500 7.12 13.15 -26.75
C ARG A 500 5.71 13.64 -26.58
N TYR A 501 4.99 13.09 -25.60
CA TYR A 501 3.63 13.53 -25.35
C TYR A 501 3.31 13.64 -23.87
N LEU A 502 2.35 14.51 -23.60
CA LEU A 502 1.60 14.56 -22.35
C LEU A 502 0.12 14.58 -22.73
N GLN A 503 -0.66 13.68 -22.17
CA GLN A 503 -2.09 13.55 -22.41
C GLN A 503 -2.82 13.51 -21.08
N GLY A 504 -4.01 14.10 -21.05
CA GLY A 504 -4.86 14.00 -19.88
C GLY A 504 -6.29 14.37 -20.18
N GLY A 505 -7.20 13.93 -19.33
CA GLY A 505 -8.62 14.04 -19.60
C GLY A 505 -9.49 13.84 -18.38
N ALA A 506 -10.75 14.26 -18.48
CA ALA A 506 -11.72 14.10 -17.42
C ALA A 506 -13.14 13.87 -17.97
N GLY A 507 -13.98 13.21 -17.18
CA GLY A 507 -15.34 12.88 -17.58
C GLY A 507 -16.02 11.92 -16.61
N GLY A 508 -16.65 10.87 -17.14
CA GLY A 508 -17.45 9.95 -16.36
C GLY A 508 -17.39 8.51 -16.84
N SER A 509 -17.63 7.62 -15.89
CA SER A 509 -17.74 6.17 -16.06
C SER A 509 -19.01 5.70 -15.36
N TRP A 510 -19.64 4.64 -15.87
CA TRP A 510 -20.84 4.05 -15.31
C TRP A 510 -20.67 2.53 -15.27
N GLN A 511 -21.32 1.87 -14.31
CA GLN A 511 -21.27 0.42 -14.20
C GLN A 511 -22.67 -0.17 -14.37
N TRP A 512 -22.78 -1.18 -15.24
CA TRP A 512 -23.98 -1.97 -15.43
C TRP A 512 -23.61 -3.46 -15.47
N GLY A 513 -23.74 -4.12 -14.32
CA GLY A 513 -23.26 -5.48 -14.13
C GLY A 513 -21.76 -5.57 -14.39
N ASN A 514 -21.40 -6.36 -15.40
CA ASN A 514 -20.02 -6.57 -15.84
C ASN A 514 -19.53 -5.54 -16.87
N TRP A 515 -20.41 -4.64 -17.35
CA TRP A 515 -20.10 -3.62 -18.34
C TRP A 515 -19.79 -2.29 -17.68
N GLN A 516 -18.79 -1.59 -18.20
CA GLN A 516 -18.39 -0.28 -17.71
C GLN A 516 -18.05 0.67 -18.87
N PRO A 517 -19.05 1.37 -19.44
CA PRO A 517 -18.80 2.43 -20.41
C PRO A 517 -18.20 3.67 -19.73
N TYR A 518 -17.35 4.39 -20.47
CA TYR A 518 -16.79 5.66 -20.05
C TYR A 518 -16.72 6.65 -21.22
N LEU A 519 -16.75 7.93 -20.87
CA LEU A 519 -16.55 9.05 -21.77
C LEU A 519 -15.77 10.15 -21.07
N LEU A 520 -14.68 10.56 -21.67
CA LEU A 520 -13.72 11.53 -21.15
C LEU A 520 -13.42 12.55 -22.24
N THR A 521 -13.20 13.80 -21.86
CA THR A 521 -12.46 14.73 -22.71
C THR A 521 -10.99 14.30 -22.76
N SER A 522 -10.28 14.74 -23.79
CA SER A 522 -8.84 14.51 -23.90
C SER A 522 -8.14 15.76 -24.40
N LEU A 523 -7.07 16.15 -23.72
CA LEU A 523 -6.11 17.15 -24.14
C LEU A 523 -4.78 16.44 -24.32
N ARG A 524 -4.11 16.70 -25.44
CA ARG A 524 -2.80 16.12 -25.77
C ARG A 524 -1.85 17.24 -26.17
N MET A 525 -0.65 17.23 -25.62
CA MET A 525 0.45 18.09 -26.05
C MET A 525 1.53 17.20 -26.62
N GLU A 526 1.99 17.52 -27.83
CA GLU A 526 2.97 16.70 -28.53
C GLU A 526 4.16 17.53 -28.99
N ASN A 527 5.38 17.09 -28.65
CA ASN A 527 6.60 17.59 -29.27
C ASN A 527 7.01 16.60 -30.35
N ASN A 528 6.84 17.04 -31.60
CA ASN A 528 6.96 16.19 -32.78
C ASN A 528 7.76 16.87 -33.89
N SER A 529 8.82 16.25 -34.40
CA SER A 529 9.77 16.93 -35.29
C SER A 529 9.33 17.13 -36.76
N GLU A 530 8.13 16.69 -37.17
CA GLU A 530 7.50 17.01 -38.48
C GLU A 530 6.54 18.18 -38.31
N PHE A 531 6.25 18.58 -37.06
CA PHE A 531 5.43 19.76 -36.82
C PHE A 531 6.36 20.98 -36.75
N ASP A 532 5.93 22.08 -37.36
CA ASP A 532 6.69 23.33 -37.37
C ASP A 532 6.83 23.92 -35.96
N THR A 533 5.84 23.67 -35.10
CA THR A 533 5.81 24.13 -33.71
C THR A 533 6.47 23.13 -32.77
N PHE A 534 7.28 23.65 -31.84
CA PHE A 534 7.97 22.82 -30.84
C PHE A 534 6.99 22.00 -29.99
N VAL A 535 5.84 22.57 -29.61
CA VAL A 535 4.76 21.81 -28.95
C VAL A 535 3.46 22.11 -29.68
N THR A 536 2.76 21.06 -30.09
CA THR A 536 1.46 21.15 -30.75
C THR A 536 0.39 20.61 -29.81
N PRO A 537 -0.49 21.47 -29.27
CA PRO A 537 -1.64 21.01 -28.51
C PRO A 537 -2.74 20.47 -29.42
N GLY A 538 -3.49 19.50 -28.90
CA GLY A 538 -4.68 18.94 -29.51
C GLY A 538 -5.74 18.63 -28.47
N ALA A 539 -6.99 18.61 -28.92
CA ALA A 539 -8.15 18.32 -28.08
C ALA A 539 -9.05 17.30 -28.75
N GLY A 540 -9.75 16.50 -27.95
CA GLY A 540 -10.78 15.61 -28.42
C GLY A 540 -11.41 14.77 -27.32
N LEU A 541 -11.73 13.52 -27.62
CA LEU A 541 -12.55 12.65 -26.77
C LEU A 541 -11.91 11.27 -26.65
N ASP A 542 -12.00 10.68 -25.47
CA ASP A 542 -11.69 9.29 -25.17
C ASP A 542 -12.96 8.60 -24.69
N ALA A 543 -13.42 7.60 -25.45
CA ALA A 543 -14.64 6.87 -25.18
C ALA A 543 -14.42 5.38 -25.34
N GLY A 544 -14.99 4.59 -24.42
CA GLY A 544 -14.87 3.15 -24.50
C GLY A 544 -15.79 2.41 -23.57
N ILE A 545 -15.67 1.09 -23.61
CA ILE A 545 -16.40 0.17 -22.76
C ILE A 545 -15.46 -0.95 -22.31
N LEU A 546 -15.52 -1.23 -21.02
CA LEU A 546 -14.85 -2.38 -20.40
C LEU A 546 -15.89 -3.46 -20.13
N TYR A 547 -15.50 -4.71 -20.28
CA TYR A 547 -16.28 -5.85 -19.83
C TYR A 547 -15.40 -6.81 -19.02
N ARG A 548 -15.85 -7.12 -17.80
CA ARG A 548 -15.05 -7.86 -16.81
C ARG A 548 -15.84 -9.05 -16.28
N ARG A 549 -15.33 -10.28 -16.46
CA ARG A 549 -15.96 -11.48 -15.90
C ARG A 549 -14.94 -12.56 -15.56
N GLY A 550 -14.73 -12.77 -14.26
CA GLY A 550 -13.76 -13.73 -13.75
C GLY A 550 -12.37 -13.44 -14.33
N ARG A 551 -11.84 -14.38 -15.10
CA ARG A 551 -10.47 -14.33 -15.67
C ARG A 551 -10.37 -13.56 -16.99
N TRP A 552 -11.48 -13.04 -17.51
CA TRP A 552 -11.57 -12.38 -18.80
C TRP A 552 -11.83 -10.89 -18.63
N GLN A 553 -10.96 -10.06 -19.22
CA GLN A 553 -11.12 -8.61 -19.30
C GLN A 553 -11.13 -8.20 -20.77
N TRP A 554 -12.09 -7.37 -21.15
CA TRP A 554 -12.27 -6.89 -22.51
C TRP A 554 -12.34 -5.37 -22.51
N GLN A 555 -11.79 -4.77 -23.56
CA GLN A 555 -11.89 -3.33 -23.82
C GLN A 555 -12.17 -3.10 -25.29
N ALA A 556 -13.14 -2.23 -25.56
CA ALA A 556 -13.27 -1.59 -26.86
C ALA A 556 -13.29 -0.08 -26.62
N GLY A 557 -12.42 0.68 -27.28
CA GLY A 557 -12.31 2.12 -27.05
C GLY A 557 -11.72 2.86 -28.24
N SER A 558 -11.90 4.17 -28.23
CA SER A 558 -11.30 5.07 -29.21
C SER A 558 -10.97 6.41 -28.56
N VAL A 559 -9.77 6.90 -28.85
CA VAL A 559 -9.35 8.25 -28.50
C VAL A 559 -8.98 8.99 -29.77
N GLY A 560 -9.45 10.23 -29.92
CA GLY A 560 -9.14 11.07 -31.08
C GLY A 560 -8.78 12.49 -30.68
N HIS A 561 -7.86 13.10 -31.42
CA HIS A 561 -7.38 14.46 -31.20
C HIS A 561 -7.37 15.25 -32.49
N TYR A 562 -7.89 16.47 -32.43
CA TYR A 562 -7.67 17.51 -33.42
C TYR A 562 -6.60 18.47 -32.90
N PHE A 563 -5.50 18.61 -33.63
CA PHE A 563 -4.36 19.43 -33.26
C PHE A 563 -4.46 20.84 -33.85
N THR A 564 -3.78 21.82 -33.25
CA THR A 564 -3.80 23.22 -33.71
C THR A 564 -3.16 23.45 -35.07
N ASN A 565 -2.43 22.48 -35.60
CA ASN A 565 -1.85 22.50 -36.95
C ASN A 565 -2.74 21.79 -37.99
N ASP A 566 -4.04 21.68 -37.72
CA ASP A 566 -5.04 20.99 -38.55
C ASP A 566 -4.79 19.49 -38.81
N PHE A 567 -3.87 18.89 -38.05
CA PHE A 567 -3.68 17.46 -38.03
C PHE A 567 -4.77 16.79 -37.18
N TYR A 568 -5.26 15.63 -37.63
CA TYR A 568 -6.22 14.82 -36.89
C TYR A 568 -5.70 13.39 -36.82
N ARG A 569 -5.68 12.83 -35.61
CA ARG A 569 -5.28 11.45 -35.33
C ARG A 569 -6.27 10.81 -34.37
N TYR A 570 -6.55 9.53 -34.55
CA TYR A 570 -7.28 8.72 -33.58
C TYR A 570 -6.67 7.33 -33.46
N THR A 571 -6.84 6.71 -32.30
CA THR A 571 -6.49 5.33 -32.04
C THR A 571 -7.74 4.62 -31.56
N SER A 572 -8.13 3.55 -32.26
CA SER A 572 -9.25 2.68 -31.87
C SER A 572 -8.70 1.30 -31.54
N GLN A 573 -9.12 0.74 -30.41
CA GLN A 573 -8.59 -0.53 -29.91
C GLN A 573 -9.72 -1.48 -29.49
N LEU A 574 -9.56 -2.76 -29.82
CA LEU A 574 -10.26 -3.88 -29.24
C LEU A 574 -9.22 -4.82 -28.62
N ALA A 575 -9.28 -5.03 -27.32
CA ALA A 575 -8.33 -5.85 -26.60
C ALA A 575 -9.01 -6.82 -25.64
N VAL A 576 -8.42 -8.00 -25.49
CA VAL A 576 -8.90 -9.09 -24.65
C VAL A 576 -7.74 -9.65 -23.86
N GLN A 577 -7.87 -9.64 -22.54
CA GLN A 577 -6.96 -10.30 -21.62
C GLN A 577 -7.63 -11.57 -21.07
N TRP A 578 -6.89 -12.67 -21.11
CA TRP A 578 -7.19 -13.88 -20.35
C TRP A 578 -6.10 -14.13 -19.30
N ALA A 579 -6.47 -14.06 -18.03
CA ALA A 579 -5.57 -14.38 -16.92
C ALA A 579 -5.45 -15.90 -16.76
N VAL A 580 -4.42 -16.51 -17.36
CA VAL A 580 -4.16 -17.98 -17.38
C VAL A 580 -3.81 -18.54 -16.01
N THR A 581 -3.12 -17.77 -15.18
CA THR A 581 -2.89 -18.01 -13.73
C THR A 581 -2.94 -16.68 -12.98
N ARG A 582 -2.58 -16.66 -11.68
CA ARG A 582 -2.36 -15.40 -10.96
C ARG A 582 -1.26 -14.58 -11.63
N GLN A 583 -0.16 -15.22 -12.03
CA GLN A 583 1.06 -14.57 -12.54
C GLN A 583 1.23 -14.64 -14.05
N HIS A 584 0.29 -15.22 -14.80
CA HIS A 584 0.40 -15.31 -16.25
C HIS A 584 -0.90 -14.90 -16.94
N GLY A 585 -0.75 -14.15 -18.02
CA GLY A 585 -1.85 -13.72 -18.87
C GLY A 585 -1.50 -13.82 -20.35
N VAL A 586 -2.55 -13.90 -21.17
CA VAL A 586 -2.45 -13.76 -22.63
C VAL A 586 -3.35 -12.61 -23.06
N ARG A 587 -2.77 -11.67 -23.81
CA ARG A 587 -3.50 -10.53 -24.40
C ARG A 587 -3.54 -10.66 -25.90
N ALA A 588 -4.71 -10.51 -26.48
CA ALA A 588 -4.87 -10.25 -27.91
C ALA A 588 -5.43 -8.84 -28.10
N SER A 589 -4.85 -8.08 -29.03
CA SER A 589 -5.32 -6.74 -29.37
C SER A 589 -5.38 -6.52 -30.87
N LEU A 590 -6.41 -5.79 -31.28
CA LEU A 590 -6.58 -5.20 -32.60
C LEU A 590 -6.62 -3.69 -32.43
N GLU A 591 -5.71 -2.99 -33.09
CA GLU A 591 -5.60 -1.55 -33.01
C GLU A 591 -5.67 -0.93 -34.40
N ARG A 592 -6.29 0.25 -34.50
CA ARG A 592 -6.28 1.09 -35.69
C ARG A 592 -5.81 2.49 -35.32
N GLU A 593 -4.64 2.87 -35.81
CA GLU A 593 -4.13 4.24 -35.77
C GLU A 593 -4.53 4.93 -37.07
N GLY A 594 -5.46 5.90 -37.01
CA GLY A 594 -5.99 6.57 -38.19
C GLY A 594 -5.75 8.08 -38.20
N TRP A 595 -5.68 8.64 -39.39
CA TRP A 595 -5.59 10.08 -39.64
C TRP A 595 -6.47 10.45 -40.84
N ARG A 596 -6.40 11.70 -41.32
CA ARG A 596 -7.25 12.15 -42.44
C ARG A 596 -6.96 11.33 -43.71
N GLY A 597 -7.94 10.50 -44.09
CA GLY A 597 -7.97 9.77 -45.35
C GLY A 597 -7.25 8.42 -45.35
N ASP A 598 -6.65 8.00 -44.23
CA ASP A 598 -5.83 6.78 -44.17
C ASP A 598 -5.74 6.22 -42.73
N GLY A 599 -5.04 5.10 -42.56
CA GLY A 599 -4.70 4.57 -41.25
C GLY A 599 -4.22 3.13 -41.24
N ASP A 600 -3.40 2.81 -40.25
CA ASP A 600 -2.77 1.51 -40.07
C ASP A 600 -3.60 0.63 -39.16
N ASN A 601 -3.64 -0.67 -39.45
CA ASN A 601 -4.19 -1.67 -38.53
C ASN A 601 -3.05 -2.51 -37.96
N GLU A 602 -3.17 -2.89 -36.70
CA GLU A 602 -2.22 -3.76 -36.02
C GLU A 602 -2.97 -4.87 -35.29
N PHE A 603 -2.51 -6.11 -35.47
CA PHE A 603 -2.88 -7.23 -34.63
C PHE A 603 -1.67 -7.63 -33.79
N LYS A 604 -1.90 -7.91 -32.50
CA LYS A 604 -0.86 -8.33 -31.57
C LYS A 604 -1.37 -9.43 -30.64
N LEU A 605 -0.53 -10.43 -30.41
CA LEU A 605 -0.69 -11.43 -29.37
C LEU A 605 0.50 -11.34 -28.41
N GLN A 606 0.22 -11.30 -27.11
CA GLN A 606 1.21 -11.09 -26.07
C GLN A 606 1.03 -12.11 -24.94
N TRP A 607 2.11 -12.75 -24.53
CA TRP A 607 2.19 -13.45 -23.26
C TRP A 607 2.80 -12.52 -22.21
N ARG A 608 2.19 -12.50 -21.02
CA ARG A 608 2.52 -11.59 -19.92
C ARG A 608 2.84 -12.42 -18.67
N TRP A 609 3.94 -12.10 -18.02
CA TRP A 609 4.35 -12.66 -16.73
C TRP A 609 4.43 -11.55 -15.70
N TYR A 610 3.70 -11.72 -14.60
CA TYR A 610 3.66 -10.79 -13.48
C TYR A 610 4.49 -11.32 -12.31
N PHE A 611 5.29 -10.47 -11.70
CA PHE A 611 6.17 -10.79 -10.57
C PHE A 611 6.34 -9.56 -9.68
N ASP A 612 7.06 -9.69 -8.57
CA ASP A 612 7.25 -8.60 -7.60
C ASP A 612 8.68 -8.09 -7.55
#